data_AF-A0A3R6LLP1-F1
#
_entry.id   AF-A0A3R6LLP1-F1
#
_cell.length_a   1.000
_cell.length_b   1.000
_cell.length_c   1.000
_cell.angle_alpha   90.00
_cell.angle_beta   90.00
_cell.angle_gamma   90.00
#
_symmetry.space_group_name_H-M   'P 1'
#
loop_
_entity.id
_entity.type
_entity.pdbx_description
1 polymer ?
#
loop_
_entity_poly.entity_id
_entity_poly.type
_entity_poly.pdbx_seq_one_letter_code
_entity_poly.pdbx_strand_id
1 'polypeptide(L)'
;MAKQYIDVLIDGKVYSLGGSETEGYVQQIATYLNGKIFQLKAQPGFLKMPEDYQSIMTYLNLADDYFKEKESAKALASDKESMEKETYRLKHEMVSTQMKLESLRNERTVSEEELETAKKAAKEATEQAEAAKNEVQAQIERVKKEAQEQIEAVKKTAQEQVESARKEAQEQIERAKREVQERVESAEKAAQDRAARAEQTAREQAEAAKKEALEQIADAKKEANDFRGEAEVWKQEAEDQRLAVESSQSEIASLQDKLEILKQQLEEARQAATAVQTEKSQLEARLMQTEQEKQSVKEQLSQLEQEKQTIKKDLEESLQEAGAAREELAAVRQAQVEAYMKRKPFPKRQGTVELKDAILRL
;
A
#
# COMPACT_ATOMS: atom_id res chain seq x y z
N MET A 1 -55.67 -48.41 59.48
CA MET A 1 -56.34 -48.44 58.17
C MET A 1 -57.09 -49.76 58.07
N ALA A 2 -58.37 -49.74 57.74
CA ALA A 2 -59.18 -50.95 57.62
C ALA A 2 -58.62 -51.81 56.48
N LYS A 3 -58.45 -53.12 56.71
CA LYS A 3 -58.08 -54.07 55.65
C LYS A 3 -59.28 -54.18 54.71
N GLN A 4 -59.15 -53.65 53.50
CA GLN A 4 -60.12 -53.87 52.45
C GLN A 4 -59.89 -55.28 51.89
N TYR A 5 -60.95 -56.06 51.85
CA TYR A 5 -60.93 -57.37 51.21
C TYR A 5 -61.49 -57.20 49.80
N ILE A 6 -60.78 -57.74 48.83
CA ILE A 6 -61.13 -57.69 47.42
C ILE A 6 -61.27 -59.13 46.94
N ASP A 7 -62.42 -59.45 46.37
CA ASP A 7 -62.68 -60.77 45.82
C ASP A 7 -62.20 -60.84 44.37
N VAL A 8 -61.30 -61.79 44.08
CA VAL A 8 -60.75 -62.01 42.74
C VAL A 8 -60.91 -63.46 42.31
N LEU A 9 -61.15 -63.67 41.01
CA LEU A 9 -61.21 -65.00 40.39
C LEU A 9 -59.82 -65.37 39.87
N ILE A 10 -59.20 -66.41 40.43
CA ILE A 10 -57.90 -66.94 39.99
C ILE A 10 -58.04 -68.43 39.72
N ASP A 11 -57.70 -68.84 38.50
CA ASP A 11 -57.77 -70.22 38.02
C ASP A 11 -59.11 -70.94 38.29
N GLY A 12 -60.21 -70.20 38.16
CA GLY A 12 -61.57 -70.71 38.39
C GLY A 12 -62.01 -70.77 39.85
N LYS A 13 -61.18 -70.31 40.81
CA LYS A 13 -61.51 -70.21 42.23
C LYS A 13 -61.59 -68.75 42.68
N VAL A 14 -62.57 -68.42 43.52
CA VAL A 14 -62.72 -67.08 44.10
C VAL A 14 -61.87 -66.99 45.36
N TYR A 15 -61.00 -65.98 45.43
CA TYR A 15 -60.14 -65.69 46.57
C TYR A 15 -60.44 -64.28 47.10
N SER A 16 -60.67 -64.17 48.41
CA SER A 16 -60.78 -62.88 49.10
C SER A 16 -59.41 -62.45 49.62
N LEU A 17 -58.77 -61.52 48.92
CA LEU A 17 -57.43 -61.03 49.26
C LEU A 17 -57.53 -59.73 50.08
N GLY A 18 -56.93 -59.74 51.28
CA GLY A 18 -56.84 -58.56 52.13
C GLY A 18 -55.53 -57.82 51.92
N GLY A 19 -55.57 -56.53 51.57
CA GLY A 19 -54.38 -55.74 51.28
C GLY A 19 -54.56 -54.23 51.47
N SER A 20 -53.45 -53.49 51.36
CA SER A 20 -53.44 -52.02 51.26
C SER A 20 -53.56 -51.51 49.82
N GLU A 21 -53.54 -52.44 48.86
CA GLU A 21 -53.59 -52.13 47.44
C GLU A 21 -55.01 -51.83 46.95
N THR A 22 -55.09 -51.06 45.88
CA THR A 22 -56.38 -50.71 45.27
C THR A 22 -57.02 -51.92 44.60
N GLU A 23 -58.36 -51.98 44.61
CA GLU A 23 -59.14 -53.02 43.93
C GLU A 23 -58.72 -53.19 42.46
N GLY A 24 -58.53 -52.08 41.73
CA GLY A 24 -58.10 -52.11 40.34
C GLY A 24 -56.74 -52.77 40.13
N TYR A 25 -55.76 -52.48 40.99
CA TYR A 25 -54.42 -53.10 40.91
C TYR A 25 -54.45 -54.59 41.25
N VAL A 26 -55.20 -54.98 42.29
CA VAL A 26 -55.37 -56.40 42.66
C VAL A 26 -56.08 -57.19 41.56
N GLN A 27 -57.09 -56.58 40.91
CA GLN A 27 -57.77 -57.18 39.76
C GLN A 27 -56.85 -57.32 38.54
N GLN A 28 -55.96 -56.35 38.29
CA GLN A 28 -54.93 -56.45 37.24
C GLN A 28 -53.96 -57.59 37.52
N ILE A 29 -53.49 -57.75 38.76
CA ILE A 29 -52.64 -58.89 39.17
C ILE A 29 -53.38 -60.22 38.91
N ALA A 30 -54.64 -60.32 39.31
CA ALA A 30 -55.43 -61.53 39.08
C ALA A 30 -55.60 -61.84 37.58
N THR A 31 -55.84 -60.81 36.76
CA THR A 31 -55.93 -60.92 35.30
C THR A 31 -54.61 -61.39 34.69
N TYR A 32 -53.49 -60.80 35.11
CA TYR A 32 -52.15 -61.19 34.67
C TYR A 32 -51.82 -62.64 35.04
N LEU A 33 -52.07 -63.01 36.30
CA LEU A 33 -51.83 -64.36 36.82
C LEU A 33 -52.66 -65.39 36.06
N ASN A 34 -53.95 -65.12 35.81
CA ASN A 34 -54.80 -65.98 34.99
C ASN A 34 -54.25 -66.13 33.56
N GLY A 35 -53.78 -65.04 32.95
CA GLY A 35 -53.15 -65.09 31.63
C GLY A 35 -51.91 -65.99 31.61
N LYS A 36 -51.06 -65.90 32.64
CA LYS A 36 -49.86 -66.75 32.78
C LYS A 36 -50.20 -68.21 33.03
N ILE A 37 -51.16 -68.49 33.93
CA ILE A 37 -51.65 -69.85 34.18
C ILE A 37 -52.23 -70.44 32.89
N PHE A 38 -53.02 -69.68 32.13
CA PHE A 38 -53.56 -70.12 30.84
C PHE A 38 -52.46 -70.47 29.83
N GLN A 39 -51.43 -69.63 29.70
CA GLN A 39 -50.27 -69.89 28.84
C GLN A 39 -49.50 -71.15 29.25
N LEU A 40 -49.28 -71.33 30.56
CA LEU A 40 -48.59 -72.51 31.09
C LEU A 40 -49.41 -73.80 30.87
N LYS A 41 -50.73 -73.75 31.10
CA LYS A 41 -51.63 -74.89 30.84
C LYS A 41 -51.69 -75.31 29.36
N ALA A 42 -51.46 -74.37 28.45
CA ALA A 42 -51.35 -74.66 27.02
C ALA A 42 -50.05 -75.38 26.63
N GLN A 43 -49.04 -75.42 27.50
CA GLN A 43 -47.78 -76.09 27.20
C GLN A 43 -47.92 -77.62 27.29
N PRO A 44 -47.34 -78.36 26.33
CA PRO A 44 -47.43 -79.82 26.32
C PRO A 44 -46.72 -80.40 27.55
N GLY A 45 -47.46 -81.20 28.32
CA GLY A 45 -46.94 -81.85 29.53
C GLY A 45 -47.18 -81.09 30.83
N PHE A 46 -47.59 -79.82 30.80
CA PHE A 46 -47.85 -79.04 32.02
C PHE A 46 -48.93 -79.69 32.91
N LEU A 47 -50.08 -80.03 32.30
CA LEU A 47 -51.19 -80.67 32.99
C LEU A 47 -50.90 -82.10 33.47
N LYS A 48 -49.85 -82.75 32.95
CA LYS A 48 -49.45 -84.11 33.36
C LYS A 48 -48.57 -84.12 34.61
N MET A 49 -48.07 -82.96 35.04
CA MET A 49 -47.23 -82.82 36.23
C MET A 49 -48.09 -82.75 37.50
N PRO A 50 -47.56 -83.16 38.67
CA PRO A 50 -48.23 -82.96 39.95
C PRO A 50 -48.49 -81.48 40.26
N GLU A 51 -49.52 -81.18 41.06
CA GLU A 51 -49.95 -79.81 41.40
C GLU A 51 -48.82 -78.97 42.03
N ASP A 52 -47.98 -79.58 42.88
CA ASP A 52 -46.81 -78.92 43.47
C ASP A 52 -45.81 -78.44 42.41
N TYR A 53 -45.56 -79.26 41.39
CA TYR A 53 -44.67 -78.92 40.28
C TYR A 53 -45.27 -77.85 39.37
N GLN A 54 -46.58 -77.89 39.11
CA GLN A 54 -47.29 -76.84 38.36
C GLN A 54 -47.21 -75.48 39.08
N SER A 55 -47.35 -75.49 40.40
CA SER A 55 -47.23 -74.31 41.26
C SER A 55 -45.80 -73.75 41.21
N ILE A 56 -44.78 -74.61 41.38
CA ILE A 56 -43.36 -74.20 41.28
C ILE A 56 -43.05 -73.62 39.91
N MET A 57 -43.54 -74.22 38.82
CA MET A 57 -43.32 -73.73 37.47
C MET A 57 -43.97 -72.35 37.24
N THR A 58 -45.15 -72.13 37.82
CA THR A 58 -45.83 -70.83 37.78
C THR A 58 -45.04 -69.78 38.56
N TYR A 59 -44.56 -70.11 39.76
CA TYR A 59 -43.71 -69.21 40.55
C TYR A 59 -42.39 -68.88 39.84
N LEU A 60 -41.77 -69.86 39.19
CA LEU A 60 -40.54 -69.65 38.43
C LEU A 60 -40.75 -68.70 37.25
N ASN A 61 -41.87 -68.82 36.53
CA ASN A 61 -42.18 -67.93 35.41
C ASN A 61 -42.41 -66.48 35.89
N LEU A 62 -43.14 -66.30 36.99
CA LEU A 62 -43.36 -64.97 37.59
C LEU A 62 -42.07 -64.36 38.12
N ALA A 63 -41.20 -65.17 38.72
CA ALA A 63 -39.89 -64.72 39.18
C ALA A 63 -39.02 -64.29 38.00
N ASP A 64 -39.00 -65.05 36.91
CA ASP A 64 -38.28 -64.71 35.67
C ASP A 64 -38.76 -63.37 35.08
N ASP A 65 -40.08 -63.16 34.98
CA ASP A 65 -40.64 -61.88 34.53
C ASP A 65 -40.18 -60.72 35.44
N TYR A 66 -40.25 -60.90 36.77
CA TYR A 66 -39.81 -59.89 37.73
C TYR A 66 -38.32 -59.57 37.58
N PHE A 67 -37.47 -60.58 37.43
CA PHE A 67 -36.03 -60.35 37.29
C PHE A 67 -35.68 -59.67 35.96
N LYS A 68 -36.35 -60.03 34.86
CA LYS A 68 -36.21 -59.37 33.56
C LYS A 68 -36.61 -57.90 33.63
N GLU A 69 -37.77 -57.62 34.24
CA GLU A 69 -38.24 -56.24 34.38
C GLU A 69 -37.33 -55.42 35.31
N LYS A 70 -36.84 -56.04 36.39
CA LYS A 70 -35.88 -55.41 37.29
C LYS A 70 -34.55 -55.09 36.61
N GLU A 71 -34.08 -55.96 35.72
CA GLU A 71 -32.88 -55.71 34.92
C GLU A 71 -33.11 -54.59 33.90
N SER A 72 -34.25 -54.59 33.21
CA SER A 72 -34.65 -53.51 32.30
C SER A 72 -34.75 -52.16 33.01
N ALA A 73 -35.39 -52.12 34.18
CA ALA A 73 -35.50 -50.92 35.01
C ALA A 73 -34.13 -50.40 35.47
N LYS A 74 -33.17 -51.29 35.77
CA LYS A 74 -31.80 -50.89 36.08
C LYS A 74 -31.07 -50.30 34.88
N ALA A 75 -31.24 -50.89 33.69
CA ALA A 75 -30.67 -50.36 32.45
C ALA A 75 -31.21 -48.95 32.17
N LEU A 76 -32.54 -48.78 32.23
CA LEU A 76 -33.19 -47.47 32.07
C LEU A 76 -32.73 -46.45 33.12
N ALA A 77 -32.53 -46.87 34.36
CA ALA A 77 -32.01 -45.99 35.40
C ALA A 77 -30.57 -45.52 35.10
N SER A 78 -29.72 -46.42 34.62
CA SER A 78 -28.35 -46.11 34.20
C SER A 78 -28.34 -45.17 32.99
N ASP A 79 -29.19 -45.41 31.99
CA ASP A 79 -29.31 -44.55 30.81
C ASP A 79 -29.80 -43.16 31.19
N LYS A 80 -30.80 -43.07 32.07
CA LYS A 80 -31.28 -41.79 32.62
C LYS A 80 -30.14 -41.01 33.30
N GLU A 81 -29.34 -41.67 34.14
CA GLU A 81 -28.20 -41.01 34.80
C GLU A 81 -27.16 -40.51 33.77
N SER A 82 -26.89 -41.29 32.72
CA SER A 82 -26.01 -40.89 31.63
C SER A 82 -26.55 -39.66 30.88
N MET A 83 -27.83 -39.67 30.52
CA MET A 83 -28.51 -38.56 29.86
C MET A 83 -28.54 -37.30 30.73
N GLU A 84 -28.74 -37.42 32.05
CA GLU A 84 -28.69 -36.29 32.97
C GLU A 84 -27.29 -35.66 33.01
N LYS A 85 -26.23 -36.47 33.01
CA LYS A 85 -24.84 -35.98 32.93
C LYS A 85 -24.57 -35.28 31.61
N GLU A 86 -25.04 -35.83 30.49
CA GLU A 86 -24.90 -35.21 29.18
C GLU A 86 -25.68 -33.88 29.09
N THR A 87 -26.91 -33.85 29.60
CA THR A 87 -27.72 -32.64 29.68
C THR A 87 -27.01 -31.55 30.50
N TYR A 88 -26.37 -31.92 31.61
CA TYR A 88 -25.59 -30.98 32.40
C TYR A 88 -24.36 -30.44 31.63
N ARG A 89 -23.62 -31.31 30.93
CA ARG A 89 -22.49 -30.89 30.07
C ARG A 89 -22.95 -29.93 28.98
N LEU A 90 -24.00 -30.29 28.25
CA LEU A 90 -24.58 -29.45 27.19
C LEU A 90 -25.07 -28.11 27.75
N LYS A 91 -25.70 -28.09 28.94
CA LYS A 91 -26.10 -26.85 29.59
C LYS A 91 -24.90 -25.97 29.94
N HIS A 92 -23.81 -26.56 30.41
CA HIS A 92 -22.59 -25.81 30.71
C HIS A 92 -21.94 -25.24 29.44
N GLU A 93 -21.83 -26.04 28.38
CA GLU A 93 -21.35 -25.58 27.07
C GLU A 93 -22.25 -24.49 26.49
N MET A 94 -23.56 -24.61 26.61
CA MET A 94 -24.52 -23.58 26.20
C MET A 94 -24.30 -22.27 26.95
N VAL A 95 -24.11 -22.32 28.26
CA VAL A 95 -23.82 -21.11 29.05
C VAL A 95 -22.49 -20.50 28.65
N SER A 96 -21.44 -21.31 28.47
CA SER A 96 -20.14 -20.84 28.01
C SER A 96 -20.20 -20.17 26.63
N THR A 97 -20.94 -20.77 25.70
CA THR A 97 -21.15 -20.20 24.37
C THR A 97 -21.99 -18.93 24.40
N GLN A 98 -23.02 -18.85 25.27
CA GLN A 98 -23.78 -17.62 25.50
C GLN A 98 -22.89 -16.49 26.04
N MET A 99 -22.04 -16.77 27.04
CA MET A 99 -21.10 -15.79 27.58
C MET A 99 -20.11 -15.30 26.52
N LYS A 100 -19.56 -16.22 25.70
CA LYS A 100 -18.66 -15.85 24.60
C LYS A 100 -19.37 -15.03 23.51
N LEU A 101 -20.63 -15.35 23.22
CA LEU A 101 -21.44 -14.61 22.26
C LEU A 101 -21.72 -13.19 22.76
N GLU A 102 -22.00 -13.03 24.05
CA GLU A 102 -22.18 -11.72 24.67
C GLU A 102 -20.89 -10.89 24.68
N SER A 103 -19.73 -11.50 24.98
CA SER A 103 -18.45 -10.78 24.91
C SER A 103 -18.15 -10.27 23.50
N LEU A 104 -18.35 -11.12 22.48
CA LEU A 104 -18.17 -10.75 21.07
C LEU A 104 -19.15 -9.65 20.63
N ARG A 105 -20.38 -9.65 21.15
CA ARG A 105 -21.33 -8.56 20.89
C ARG A 105 -20.84 -7.24 21.48
N ASN A 106 -20.32 -7.26 22.70
CA ASN A 106 -19.80 -6.06 23.34
C ASN A 106 -18.54 -5.52 22.62
N GLU A 107 -17.62 -6.42 22.23
CA GLU A 107 -16.46 -6.04 21.40
C GLU A 107 -16.89 -5.45 20.07
N ARG A 108 -17.89 -6.04 19.42
CA ARG A 108 -18.45 -5.53 18.17
C ARG A 108 -19.07 -4.14 18.35
N THR A 109 -19.83 -3.90 19.42
CA THR A 109 -20.42 -2.57 19.66
C THR A 109 -19.36 -1.50 19.89
N VAL A 110 -18.32 -1.82 20.65
CA VAL A 110 -17.19 -0.89 20.86
C VAL A 110 -16.47 -0.60 19.54
N SER A 111 -16.21 -1.64 18.74
CA SER A 111 -15.57 -1.48 17.43
C SER A 111 -16.45 -0.68 16.44
N GLU A 112 -17.78 -0.85 16.48
CA GLU A 112 -18.71 -0.07 15.66
C GLU A 112 -18.71 1.42 16.07
N GLU A 113 -18.66 1.73 17.36
CA GLU A 113 -18.52 3.11 17.87
C GLU A 113 -17.19 3.75 17.45
N GLU A 114 -16.08 3.01 17.59
CA GLU A 114 -14.75 3.45 17.11
C GLU A 114 -14.77 3.71 15.59
N LEU A 115 -15.42 2.85 14.83
CA LEU A 115 -15.51 3.00 13.38
C LEU A 115 -16.38 4.21 12.97
N GLU A 116 -17.47 4.47 13.70
CA GLU A 116 -18.27 5.68 13.48
C GLU A 116 -17.53 6.97 13.83
N THR A 117 -16.78 6.99 14.93
CA THR A 117 -15.93 8.14 15.28
C THR A 117 -14.81 8.35 14.26
N ALA A 118 -14.15 7.28 13.82
CA ALA A 118 -13.14 7.34 12.76
C ALA A 118 -13.72 7.83 11.43
N LYS A 119 -14.93 7.40 11.05
CA LYS A 119 -15.63 7.91 9.86
C LYS A 119 -15.93 9.40 9.95
N LYS A 120 -16.41 9.88 11.10
CA LYS A 120 -16.66 11.32 11.31
C LYS A 120 -15.37 12.11 11.18
N ALA A 121 -14.29 11.68 11.84
CA ALA A 121 -12.98 12.31 11.72
C ALA A 121 -12.44 12.29 10.28
N ALA A 122 -12.63 11.18 9.55
CA ALA A 122 -12.24 11.10 8.14
C ALA A 122 -13.05 12.07 7.26
N LYS A 123 -14.35 12.20 7.52
CA LYS A 123 -15.21 13.15 6.80
C LYS A 123 -14.79 14.59 7.07
N GLU A 124 -14.56 14.94 8.33
CA GLU A 124 -14.06 16.28 8.71
C GLU A 124 -12.69 16.57 8.08
N ALA A 125 -11.78 15.59 8.07
CA ALA A 125 -10.49 15.73 7.40
C ALA A 125 -10.63 15.94 5.89
N THR A 126 -11.58 15.25 5.22
CA THR A 126 -11.85 15.45 3.79
C THR A 126 -12.43 16.82 3.50
N GLU A 127 -13.36 17.31 4.34
CA GLU A 127 -13.94 18.66 4.20
C GLU A 127 -12.87 19.73 4.43
N GLN A 128 -11.99 19.56 5.42
CA GLN A 128 -10.84 20.45 5.64
C GLN A 128 -9.86 20.44 4.47
N ALA A 129 -9.58 19.27 3.89
CA ALA A 129 -8.70 19.16 2.72
C ALA A 129 -9.30 19.86 1.49
N GLU A 130 -10.61 19.74 1.25
CA GLU A 130 -11.29 20.48 0.18
C GLU A 130 -11.27 21.99 0.43
N ALA A 131 -11.52 22.44 1.65
CA ALA A 131 -11.44 23.85 2.02
C ALA A 131 -10.02 24.41 1.79
N ALA A 132 -8.99 23.71 2.25
CA ALA A 132 -7.60 24.09 2.04
C ALA A 132 -7.23 24.12 0.56
N LYS A 133 -7.70 23.15 -0.24
CA LYS A 133 -7.49 23.15 -1.69
C LYS A 133 -8.10 24.38 -2.37
N ASN A 134 -9.34 24.72 -2.00
CA ASN A 134 -10.03 25.90 -2.55
C ASN A 134 -9.33 27.20 -2.15
N GLU A 135 -8.84 27.29 -0.91
CA GLU A 135 -8.08 28.45 -0.45
C GLU A 135 -6.74 28.60 -1.20
N VAL A 136 -5.99 27.52 -1.35
CA VAL A 136 -4.75 27.51 -2.15
C VAL A 136 -5.03 27.91 -3.60
N GLN A 137 -6.10 27.41 -4.20
CA GLN A 137 -6.49 27.80 -5.56
C GLN A 137 -6.80 29.30 -5.65
N ALA A 138 -7.53 29.86 -4.68
CA ALA A 138 -7.81 31.29 -4.63
C ALA A 138 -6.55 32.14 -4.43
N GLN A 139 -5.59 31.67 -3.63
CA GLN A 139 -4.29 32.33 -3.46
C GLN A 139 -3.47 32.30 -4.76
N ILE A 140 -3.44 31.17 -5.47
CA ILE A 140 -2.77 31.06 -6.77
C ILE A 140 -3.38 32.04 -7.78
N GLU A 141 -4.71 32.16 -7.84
CA GLU A 141 -5.35 33.12 -8.74
C GLU A 141 -5.02 34.58 -8.39
N ARG A 142 -4.97 34.93 -7.09
CA ARG A 142 -4.54 36.27 -6.66
C ARG A 142 -3.10 36.56 -7.07
N VAL A 143 -2.17 35.66 -6.75
CA VAL A 143 -0.75 35.82 -7.10
C VAL A 143 -0.57 35.92 -8.61
N LYS A 144 -1.32 35.12 -9.38
CA LYS A 144 -1.29 35.19 -10.85
C LYS A 144 -1.76 36.55 -11.36
N LYS A 145 -2.82 37.10 -10.79
CA LYS A 145 -3.35 38.42 -11.16
C LYS A 145 -2.38 39.53 -10.80
N GLU A 146 -1.82 39.50 -9.59
CA GLU A 146 -0.81 40.48 -9.14
C GLU A 146 0.44 40.43 -10.03
N ALA A 147 0.91 39.23 -10.38
CA ALA A 147 2.05 39.07 -11.29
C ALA A 147 1.74 39.62 -12.70
N GLN A 148 0.52 39.40 -13.22
CA GLN A 148 0.11 39.97 -14.51
C GLN A 148 0.08 41.50 -14.47
N GLU A 149 -0.48 42.09 -13.40
CA GLU A 149 -0.52 43.55 -13.22
C GLU A 149 0.90 44.13 -13.11
N GLN A 150 1.82 43.47 -12.41
CA GLN A 150 3.22 43.90 -12.34
C GLN A 150 3.92 43.81 -13.70
N ILE A 151 3.69 42.73 -14.46
CA ILE A 151 4.25 42.58 -15.82
C ILE A 151 3.73 43.69 -16.74
N GLU A 152 2.44 44.02 -16.69
CA GLU A 152 1.88 45.11 -17.49
C GLU A 152 2.45 46.47 -17.07
N ALA A 153 2.60 46.73 -15.77
CA ALA A 153 3.22 47.95 -15.27
C ALA A 153 4.67 48.10 -15.74
N VAL A 154 5.48 47.03 -15.64
CA VAL A 154 6.87 47.00 -16.13
C VAL A 154 6.93 47.19 -17.64
N LYS A 155 6.01 46.56 -18.38
CA LYS A 155 5.94 46.71 -19.85
C LYS A 155 5.63 48.16 -20.24
N LYS A 156 4.71 48.81 -19.53
CA LYS A 156 4.33 50.21 -19.77
C LYS A 156 5.50 51.16 -19.48
N THR A 157 6.16 51.01 -18.33
CA THR A 157 7.32 51.85 -17.99
C THR A 157 8.48 51.64 -18.95
N ALA A 158 8.74 50.39 -19.38
CA ALA A 158 9.74 50.11 -20.40
C ALA A 158 9.38 50.75 -21.76
N GLN A 159 8.12 50.71 -22.19
CA GLN A 159 7.67 51.40 -23.41
C GLN A 159 7.86 52.92 -23.33
N GLU A 160 7.48 53.53 -22.20
CA GLU A 160 7.65 54.98 -21.98
C GLU A 160 9.15 55.37 -22.02
N GLN A 161 10.04 54.57 -21.42
CA GLN A 161 11.49 54.84 -21.50
C GLN A 161 12.05 54.68 -22.90
N VAL A 162 11.58 53.69 -23.67
CA VAL A 162 11.99 53.52 -25.06
C VAL A 162 11.51 54.70 -25.93
N GLU A 163 10.28 55.16 -25.73
CA GLU A 163 9.76 56.33 -26.45
C GLU A 163 10.52 57.62 -26.09
N SER A 164 10.82 57.85 -24.81
CA SER A 164 11.59 59.03 -24.39
C SER A 164 13.01 59.00 -24.95
N ALA A 165 13.70 57.85 -24.86
CA ALA A 165 15.03 57.68 -25.42
C ALA A 165 15.04 57.87 -26.95
N ARG A 166 14.01 57.37 -27.64
CA ARG A 166 13.87 57.57 -29.09
C ARG A 166 13.67 59.04 -29.45
N LYS A 167 12.85 59.75 -28.68
CA LYS A 167 12.58 61.18 -28.90
C LYS A 167 13.83 62.03 -28.66
N GLU A 168 14.57 61.75 -27.59
CA GLU A 168 15.85 62.40 -27.30
C GLU A 168 16.89 62.14 -28.39
N ALA A 169 17.02 60.88 -28.83
CA ALA A 169 17.92 60.52 -29.93
C ALA A 169 17.55 61.27 -31.22
N GLN A 170 16.25 61.40 -31.52
CA GLN A 170 15.78 62.09 -32.70
C GLN A 170 16.02 63.61 -32.63
N GLU A 171 15.86 64.22 -31.46
CA GLU A 171 16.23 65.62 -31.22
C GLU A 171 17.74 65.85 -31.37
N GLN A 172 18.57 64.93 -30.87
CA GLN A 172 20.03 65.02 -31.05
C GLN A 172 20.43 64.91 -32.52
N ILE A 173 19.80 64.01 -33.28
CA ILE A 173 20.02 63.88 -34.73
C ILE A 173 19.64 65.18 -35.45
N GLU A 174 18.48 65.79 -35.13
CA GLU A 174 18.06 67.06 -35.75
C GLU A 174 18.97 68.23 -35.38
N ARG A 175 19.46 68.31 -34.13
CA ARG A 175 20.45 69.31 -33.72
C ARG A 175 21.77 69.14 -34.47
N ALA A 176 22.29 67.92 -34.51
CA ALA A 176 23.51 67.61 -35.25
C ALA A 176 23.37 67.94 -36.74
N LYS A 177 22.20 67.66 -37.33
CA LYS A 177 21.89 68.01 -38.72
C LYS A 177 21.90 69.53 -38.96
N ARG A 178 21.33 70.32 -38.05
CA ARG A 178 21.38 71.80 -38.11
C ARG A 178 22.79 72.33 -37.95
N GLU A 179 23.56 71.84 -36.97
CA GLU A 179 24.96 72.25 -36.79
C GLU A 179 25.81 71.93 -38.03
N VAL A 180 25.65 70.73 -38.59
CA VAL A 180 26.35 70.37 -39.83
C VAL A 180 25.94 71.30 -40.97
N GLN A 181 24.64 71.62 -41.10
CA GLN A 181 24.17 72.54 -42.13
C GLN A 181 24.70 73.97 -41.95
N GLU A 182 24.71 74.51 -40.73
CA GLU A 182 25.32 75.81 -40.43
C GLU A 182 26.83 75.82 -40.71
N ARG A 183 27.54 74.74 -40.37
CA ARG A 183 28.97 74.60 -40.69
C ARG A 183 29.20 74.56 -42.19
N VAL A 184 28.37 73.83 -42.95
CA VAL A 184 28.42 73.80 -44.42
C VAL A 184 28.16 75.19 -45.00
N GLU A 185 27.09 75.88 -44.59
CA GLU A 185 26.76 77.24 -45.06
C GLU A 185 27.88 78.24 -44.70
N SER A 186 28.45 78.14 -43.50
CA SER A 186 29.59 78.99 -43.09
C SER A 186 30.85 78.70 -43.90
N ALA A 187 31.12 77.43 -44.22
CA ALA A 187 32.25 77.00 -45.02
C ALA A 187 32.10 77.42 -46.48
N GLU A 188 30.89 77.35 -47.04
CA GLU A 188 30.55 77.86 -48.36
C GLU A 188 30.75 79.37 -48.43
N LYS A 189 30.27 80.11 -47.43
CA LYS A 189 30.45 81.57 -47.35
C LYS A 189 31.91 81.95 -47.20
N ALA A 190 32.67 81.24 -46.36
CA ALA A 190 34.11 81.43 -46.22
C ALA A 190 34.88 81.06 -47.52
N ALA A 191 34.43 80.05 -48.25
CA ALA A 191 34.99 79.68 -49.55
C ALA A 191 34.68 80.74 -50.61
N GLN A 192 33.47 81.29 -50.64
CA GLN A 192 33.09 82.40 -51.53
C GLN A 192 33.89 83.68 -51.21
N ASP A 193 34.06 84.02 -49.93
CA ASP A 193 34.87 85.17 -49.52
C ASP A 193 36.35 84.98 -49.86
N ARG A 194 36.89 83.76 -49.69
CA ARG A 194 38.26 83.42 -50.12
C ARG A 194 38.42 83.45 -51.63
N ALA A 195 37.41 82.99 -52.39
CA ALA A 195 37.40 83.06 -53.84
C ALA A 195 37.35 84.53 -54.33
N ALA A 196 36.50 85.36 -53.73
CA ALA A 196 36.40 86.78 -54.04
C ALA A 196 37.69 87.54 -53.69
N ARG A 197 38.30 87.23 -52.53
CA ARG A 197 39.62 87.76 -52.16
C ARG A 197 40.70 87.28 -53.12
N ALA A 198 40.74 86.00 -53.47
CA ALA A 198 41.69 85.48 -54.45
C ALA A 198 41.51 86.14 -55.82
N GLU A 199 40.28 86.42 -56.25
CA GLU A 199 39.98 87.14 -57.49
C GLU A 199 40.43 88.62 -57.43
N GLN A 200 40.22 89.28 -56.29
CA GLN A 200 40.72 90.64 -56.05
C GLN A 200 42.26 90.70 -56.00
N THR A 201 42.89 89.74 -55.32
CA THR A 201 44.35 89.63 -55.24
C THR A 201 44.94 89.28 -56.61
N ALA A 202 44.26 88.45 -57.41
CA ALA A 202 44.68 88.13 -58.77
C ALA A 202 44.53 89.31 -59.74
N ARG A 203 43.51 90.17 -59.58
CA ARG A 203 43.36 91.41 -60.36
C ARG A 203 44.42 92.46 -59.98
N GLU A 204 44.71 92.61 -58.69
CA GLU A 204 45.77 93.50 -58.20
C GLU A 204 47.18 93.00 -58.60
N GLN A 205 47.42 91.69 -58.54
CA GLN A 205 48.67 91.09 -59.02
C GLN A 205 48.80 91.08 -60.55
N ALA A 206 47.70 91.00 -61.31
CA ALA A 206 47.74 91.12 -62.77
C ALA A 206 48.00 92.56 -63.24
N GLU A 207 47.53 93.59 -62.51
CA GLU A 207 47.89 94.99 -62.78
C GLU A 207 49.34 95.31 -62.35
N ALA A 208 49.81 94.77 -61.22
CA ALA A 208 51.20 94.90 -60.79
C ALA A 208 52.17 94.16 -61.73
N ALA A 209 51.84 92.93 -62.14
CA ALA A 209 52.65 92.14 -63.08
C ALA A 209 52.71 92.74 -64.48
N LYS A 210 51.71 93.52 -64.93
CA LYS A 210 51.78 94.24 -66.21
C LYS A 210 52.73 95.46 -66.17
N LYS A 211 53.02 95.98 -64.97
CA LYS A 211 53.94 97.11 -64.75
C LYS A 211 55.38 96.66 -64.47
N GLU A 212 55.56 95.48 -63.88
CA GLU A 212 56.87 94.88 -63.55
C GLU A 212 57.43 93.97 -64.68
N ALA A 213 56.58 93.41 -65.55
CA ALA A 213 56.99 92.56 -66.68
C ALA A 213 57.63 93.30 -67.87
N LEU A 214 57.74 94.64 -67.84
CA LEU A 214 58.51 95.42 -68.84
C LEU A 214 59.93 95.78 -68.36
N GLU A 215 60.28 95.55 -67.09
CA GLU A 215 61.58 95.98 -66.53
C GLU A 215 62.48 94.81 -66.06
N GLN A 216 61.98 93.57 -66.02
CA GLN A 216 62.76 92.39 -65.58
C GLN A 216 62.95 91.31 -66.66
N ILE A 217 62.96 91.71 -67.94
CA ILE A 217 63.45 90.88 -69.06
C ILE A 217 64.99 91.03 -69.24
N ALA A 218 65.64 91.92 -68.49
CA ALA A 218 67.07 92.23 -68.67
C ALA A 218 68.04 91.34 -67.89
N ASP A 219 67.70 90.82 -66.71
CA ASP A 219 68.63 89.99 -65.94
C ASP A 219 68.12 88.56 -65.80
N ALA A 220 68.28 87.87 -66.92
CA ALA A 220 68.31 86.44 -66.96
C ALA A 220 69.32 85.86 -65.95
N LYS A 221 68.95 84.68 -65.45
CA LYS A 221 69.88 83.57 -65.16
C LYS A 221 70.84 83.78 -63.98
N LYS A 222 70.43 83.21 -62.83
CA LYS A 222 71.12 82.02 -62.27
C LYS A 222 70.31 81.30 -61.18
N GLU A 223 70.06 80.00 -61.43
CA GLU A 223 69.88 78.88 -60.47
C GLU A 223 68.68 78.97 -59.49
N ALA A 224 67.59 78.20 -59.55
CA ALA A 224 67.35 76.79 -59.94
C ALA A 224 68.17 75.76 -59.12
N ASN A 225 67.49 75.23 -58.09
CA ASN A 225 67.76 74.10 -57.18
C ASN A 225 68.35 74.50 -55.81
N ASP A 226 67.72 74.18 -54.67
CA ASP A 226 67.20 72.86 -54.32
C ASP A 226 65.82 72.85 -53.62
N PHE A 227 65.05 71.82 -53.94
CA PHE A 227 63.90 71.33 -53.17
C PHE A 227 64.34 70.71 -51.83
N ARG A 228 63.40 70.71 -50.87
CA ARG A 228 62.97 69.54 -50.07
C ARG A 228 63.06 69.74 -48.55
N GLY A 229 61.88 69.76 -47.94
CA GLY A 229 61.58 69.78 -46.52
C GLY A 229 60.29 70.61 -46.39
N GLU A 230 59.13 70.08 -46.08
CA GLU A 230 58.85 69.36 -44.84
C GLU A 230 57.69 68.38 -45.06
N ALA A 231 58.03 67.09 -45.00
CA ALA A 231 57.13 65.99 -44.72
C ALA A 231 56.92 65.84 -43.19
N GLU A 232 56.84 66.95 -42.45
CA GLU A 232 56.74 66.95 -40.98
C GLU A 232 55.33 67.21 -40.44
N VAL A 233 54.36 67.60 -41.28
CA VAL A 233 53.00 67.88 -40.81
C VAL A 233 52.13 66.61 -40.64
N TRP A 234 52.57 65.46 -41.18
CA TRP A 234 51.86 64.17 -41.01
C TRP A 234 52.28 63.39 -39.76
N LYS A 235 53.04 64.01 -38.85
CA LYS A 235 53.46 63.39 -37.60
C LYS A 235 52.54 63.74 -36.42
N GLN A 236 51.82 64.86 -36.50
CA GLN A 236 50.91 65.29 -35.42
C GLN A 236 49.51 64.66 -35.53
N GLU A 237 49.03 64.36 -36.74
CA GLU A 237 47.71 63.72 -36.96
C GLU A 237 47.71 62.20 -36.68
N ALA A 238 48.90 61.57 -36.61
CA ALA A 238 49.05 60.14 -36.35
C ALA A 238 49.14 59.79 -34.85
N GLU A 239 49.42 60.75 -33.97
CA GLU A 239 49.46 60.52 -32.51
C GLU A 239 48.06 60.64 -31.86
N ASP A 240 47.18 61.49 -32.38
CA ASP A 240 45.82 61.66 -31.83
C ASP A 240 44.89 60.46 -32.14
N GLN A 241 45.14 59.72 -33.23
CA GLN A 241 44.44 58.47 -33.51
C GLN A 241 44.94 57.28 -32.66
N ARG A 242 46.13 57.38 -32.05
CA ARG A 242 46.72 56.31 -31.23
C ARG A 242 46.11 56.25 -29.83
N LEU A 243 45.69 57.38 -29.25
CA LEU A 243 45.06 57.47 -27.93
C LEU A 243 43.58 57.03 -27.93
N ALA A 244 42.87 57.16 -29.05
CA ALA A 244 41.49 56.64 -29.20
C ALA A 244 41.44 55.09 -29.35
N VAL A 245 42.50 54.50 -29.90
CA VAL A 245 42.65 53.04 -30.01
C VAL A 245 42.97 52.40 -28.65
N GLU A 246 43.69 53.09 -27.77
CA GLU A 246 44.06 52.61 -26.43
C GLU A 246 42.86 52.55 -25.46
N SER A 247 41.94 53.54 -25.53
CA SER A 247 40.66 53.53 -24.81
C SER A 247 39.77 52.36 -25.25
N SER A 248 39.66 52.14 -26.56
CA SER A 248 38.85 51.05 -27.14
C SER A 248 39.45 49.65 -26.85
N GLN A 249 40.76 49.54 -26.69
CA GLN A 249 41.44 48.30 -26.28
C GLN A 249 41.15 47.91 -24.82
N SER A 250 40.97 48.88 -23.92
CA SER A 250 40.59 48.63 -22.51
C SER A 250 39.16 48.09 -22.34
N GLU A 251 38.23 48.53 -23.19
CA GLU A 251 36.86 48.01 -23.22
C GLU A 251 36.79 46.61 -23.84
N ILE A 252 37.62 46.34 -24.85
CA ILE A 252 37.77 44.99 -25.43
C ILE A 252 38.35 44.00 -24.41
N ALA A 253 39.33 44.41 -23.60
CA ALA A 253 39.88 43.56 -22.52
C ALA A 253 38.84 43.22 -21.44
N SER A 254 38.04 44.21 -21.01
CA SER A 254 36.93 44.02 -20.05
C SER A 254 35.83 43.08 -20.57
N LEU A 255 35.54 43.14 -21.88
CA LEU A 255 34.61 42.23 -22.52
C LEU A 255 35.20 40.83 -22.73
N GLN A 256 36.51 40.71 -22.94
CA GLN A 256 37.22 39.44 -23.03
C GLN A 256 37.23 38.71 -21.68
N ASP A 257 37.48 39.40 -20.57
CA ASP A 257 37.41 38.84 -19.21
C ASP A 257 36.00 38.34 -18.87
N LYS A 258 34.96 39.10 -19.24
CA LYS A 258 33.56 38.68 -19.06
C LYS A 258 33.19 37.47 -19.92
N LEU A 259 33.75 37.36 -21.12
CA LEU A 259 33.52 36.24 -22.03
C LEU A 259 34.24 34.97 -21.56
N GLU A 260 35.36 35.10 -20.88
CA GLU A 260 36.10 34.00 -20.24
C GLU A 260 35.38 33.46 -19.01
N ILE A 261 34.82 34.34 -18.16
CA ILE A 261 33.90 33.95 -17.07
C ILE A 261 32.64 33.28 -17.65
N LEU A 262 32.10 33.82 -18.74
CA LEU A 262 31.10 33.23 -19.65
C LEU A 262 31.34 31.74 -19.93
N LYS A 263 32.52 31.47 -20.47
CA LYS A 263 32.95 30.13 -20.89
C LYS A 263 33.17 29.19 -19.71
N GLN A 264 33.72 29.70 -18.61
CA GLN A 264 33.93 28.91 -17.39
C GLN A 264 32.60 28.42 -16.80
N GLN A 265 31.60 29.30 -16.72
CA GLN A 265 30.25 28.94 -16.24
C GLN A 265 29.53 27.96 -17.18
N LEU A 266 29.73 28.10 -18.50
CA LEU A 266 29.18 27.16 -19.48
C LEU A 266 29.81 25.77 -19.36
N GLU A 267 31.11 25.68 -19.09
CA GLU A 267 31.83 24.42 -18.93
C GLU A 267 31.50 23.73 -17.60
N GLU A 268 31.31 24.50 -16.52
CA GLU A 268 30.78 23.99 -15.24
C GLU A 268 29.35 23.46 -15.40
N ALA A 269 28.49 24.16 -16.14
CA ALA A 269 27.15 23.69 -16.46
C ALA A 269 27.16 22.41 -17.32
N ARG A 270 28.13 22.25 -18.23
CA ARG A 270 28.33 21.01 -18.99
C ARG A 270 28.79 19.86 -18.11
N GLN A 271 29.72 20.09 -17.20
CA GLN A 271 30.17 19.06 -16.26
C GLN A 271 29.03 18.62 -15.31
N ALA A 272 28.22 19.55 -14.83
CA ALA A 272 27.01 19.25 -14.06
C ALA A 272 25.98 18.44 -14.88
N ALA A 273 25.77 18.79 -16.16
CA ALA A 273 24.89 18.03 -17.05
C ALA A 273 25.40 16.60 -17.30
N THR A 274 26.71 16.40 -17.43
CA THR A 274 27.30 15.05 -17.54
C THR A 274 27.15 14.24 -16.26
N ALA A 275 27.28 14.87 -15.08
CA ALA A 275 27.07 14.22 -13.80
C ALA A 275 25.62 13.75 -13.63
N VAL A 276 24.65 14.60 -13.99
CA VAL A 276 23.22 14.25 -13.98
C VAL A 276 22.90 13.13 -14.97
N GLN A 277 23.54 13.11 -16.15
CA GLN A 277 23.39 12.03 -17.12
C GLN A 277 23.95 10.69 -16.58
N THR A 278 25.07 10.72 -15.85
CA THR A 278 25.64 9.52 -15.22
C THR A 278 24.80 9.01 -14.05
N GLU A 279 24.26 9.90 -13.22
CA GLU A 279 23.33 9.51 -12.14
C GLU A 279 22.04 8.93 -12.70
N LYS A 280 21.49 9.52 -13.77
CA LYS A 280 20.33 8.97 -14.48
C LYS A 280 20.59 7.54 -14.98
N SER A 281 21.74 7.30 -15.60
CA SER A 281 22.14 5.97 -16.09
C SER A 281 22.30 4.96 -14.93
N GLN A 282 22.83 5.39 -13.78
CA GLN A 282 22.95 4.55 -12.58
C GLN A 282 21.59 4.24 -11.94
N LEU A 283 20.66 5.19 -11.96
CA LEU A 283 19.30 4.99 -11.47
C LEU A 283 18.49 4.07 -12.39
N GLU A 284 18.65 4.18 -13.71
CA GLU A 284 18.06 3.25 -14.69
C GLU A 284 18.58 1.82 -14.49
N ALA A 285 19.88 1.64 -14.23
CA ALA A 285 20.46 0.33 -13.91
C ALA A 285 19.91 -0.26 -12.59
N ARG A 286 19.75 0.58 -11.55
CA ARG A 286 19.13 0.16 -10.28
C ARG A 286 17.66 -0.22 -10.45
N LEU A 287 16.91 0.53 -11.25
CA LEU A 287 15.51 0.25 -11.52
C LEU A 287 15.35 -1.09 -12.26
N MET A 288 16.21 -1.37 -13.24
CA MET A 288 16.26 -2.66 -13.94
C MET A 288 16.59 -3.82 -12.99
N GLN A 289 17.52 -3.61 -12.04
CA GLN A 289 17.85 -4.60 -11.02
C GLN A 289 16.66 -4.85 -10.06
N THR A 290 15.98 -3.80 -9.61
CA THR A 290 14.79 -3.93 -8.74
C THR A 290 13.63 -4.61 -9.47
N GLU A 291 13.45 -4.39 -10.77
CA GLU A 291 12.46 -5.10 -11.57
C GLU A 291 12.79 -6.59 -11.73
N GLN A 292 14.06 -6.93 -11.92
CA GLN A 292 14.52 -8.32 -11.97
C GLN A 292 14.32 -9.03 -10.62
N GLU A 293 14.64 -8.36 -9.51
CA GLU A 293 14.38 -8.87 -8.16
C GLU A 293 12.89 -9.06 -7.89
N LYS A 294 12.04 -8.10 -8.30
CA LYS A 294 10.57 -8.22 -8.22
C LYS A 294 10.05 -9.43 -9.00
N GLN A 295 10.60 -9.69 -10.19
CA GLN A 295 10.19 -10.84 -11.00
C GLN A 295 10.64 -12.17 -10.36
N SER A 296 11.85 -12.22 -9.80
CA SER A 296 12.36 -13.36 -9.02
C SER A 296 11.49 -13.65 -7.79
N VAL A 297 11.13 -12.61 -7.01
CA VAL A 297 10.23 -12.76 -5.86
C VAL A 297 8.83 -13.23 -6.27
N LYS A 298 8.35 -12.80 -7.44
CA LYS A 298 7.07 -13.26 -7.99
C LYS A 298 7.10 -14.75 -8.37
N GLU A 299 8.20 -15.23 -8.94
CA GLU A 299 8.42 -16.65 -9.23
C GLU A 299 8.53 -17.47 -7.94
N GLN A 300 9.25 -16.97 -6.93
CA GLN A 300 9.34 -17.62 -5.61
C GLN A 300 7.98 -17.70 -4.90
N LEU A 301 7.16 -16.64 -4.98
CA LEU A 301 5.78 -16.67 -4.47
C LEU A 301 4.91 -17.70 -5.20
N SER A 302 5.04 -17.79 -6.52
CA SER A 302 4.33 -18.81 -7.31
C SER A 302 4.76 -20.24 -6.94
N GLN A 303 6.04 -20.47 -6.66
CA GLN A 303 6.55 -21.76 -6.20
C GLN A 303 6.03 -22.10 -4.80
N LEU A 304 6.10 -21.15 -3.85
CA LEU A 304 5.56 -21.35 -2.50
C LEU A 304 4.04 -21.58 -2.50
N GLU A 305 3.32 -20.96 -3.43
CA GLU A 305 1.88 -21.18 -3.58
C GLU A 305 1.57 -22.57 -4.16
N GLN A 306 2.38 -23.06 -5.10
CA GLN A 306 2.31 -24.45 -5.56
C GLN A 306 2.66 -25.45 -4.46
N GLU A 307 3.74 -25.21 -3.71
CA GLU A 307 4.15 -26.04 -2.56
C GLU A 307 3.08 -26.09 -1.46
N LYS A 308 2.44 -24.95 -1.18
CA LYS A 308 1.30 -24.90 -0.25
C LYS A 308 0.13 -25.76 -0.72
N GLN A 309 -0.16 -25.79 -2.02
CA GLN A 309 -1.24 -26.62 -2.57
C GLN A 309 -0.88 -28.11 -2.53
N THR A 310 0.36 -28.50 -2.81
CA THR A 310 0.82 -29.89 -2.66
C THR A 310 0.81 -30.32 -1.19
N ILE A 311 1.35 -29.51 -0.26
CA ILE A 311 1.30 -29.83 1.17
C ILE A 311 -0.14 -29.96 1.68
N LYS A 312 -1.05 -29.11 1.19
CA LYS A 312 -2.48 -29.22 1.54
C LYS A 312 -3.07 -30.55 1.06
N LYS A 313 -2.73 -30.98 -0.16
CA LYS A 313 -3.16 -32.26 -0.72
C LYS A 313 -2.57 -33.44 0.06
N ASP A 314 -1.28 -33.39 0.39
CA ASP A 314 -0.60 -34.43 1.17
C ASP A 314 -1.16 -34.53 2.60
N LEU A 315 -1.60 -33.40 3.19
CA LEU A 315 -2.28 -33.38 4.47
C LEU A 315 -3.69 -33.99 4.39
N GLU A 316 -4.43 -33.74 3.31
CA GLU A 316 -5.74 -34.37 3.06
C GLU A 316 -5.60 -35.88 2.86
N GLU A 317 -4.58 -36.33 2.11
CA GLU A 317 -4.26 -37.75 1.93
C GLU A 317 -3.82 -38.40 3.26
N SER A 318 -2.96 -37.73 4.05
CA SER A 318 -2.56 -38.20 5.38
C SER A 318 -3.72 -38.27 6.37
N LEU A 319 -4.70 -37.36 6.28
CA LEU A 319 -5.92 -37.41 7.09
C LEU A 319 -6.83 -38.56 6.67
N GLN A 320 -6.91 -38.86 5.37
CA GLN A 320 -7.63 -40.03 4.86
C GLN A 320 -6.95 -41.35 5.29
N GLU A 321 -5.62 -41.44 5.21
CA GLU A 321 -4.86 -42.61 5.69
C GLU A 321 -4.97 -42.77 7.21
N ALA A 322 -4.93 -41.68 7.99
CA ALA A 322 -5.15 -41.72 9.43
C ALA A 322 -6.60 -42.12 9.78
N GLY A 323 -7.56 -41.78 8.94
CA GLY A 323 -8.95 -42.25 9.01
C GLY A 323 -9.05 -43.75 8.76
N ALA A 324 -8.44 -44.24 7.68
CA ALA A 324 -8.40 -45.66 7.34
C ALA A 324 -7.67 -46.49 8.42
N ALA A 325 -6.53 -46.00 8.92
CA ALA A 325 -5.80 -46.64 10.00
C ALA A 325 -6.60 -46.66 11.31
N ARG A 326 -7.43 -45.66 11.59
CA ARG A 326 -8.35 -45.67 12.74
C ARG A 326 -9.45 -46.72 12.59
N GLU A 327 -9.99 -46.89 11.38
CA GLU A 327 -10.98 -47.93 11.09
C GLU A 327 -10.37 -49.34 11.18
N GLU A 328 -9.15 -49.54 10.67
CA GLU A 328 -8.43 -50.80 10.83
C GLU A 328 -8.10 -51.10 12.30
N LEU A 329 -7.66 -50.10 13.07
CA LEU A 329 -7.35 -50.26 14.50
C LEU A 329 -8.63 -50.51 15.33
N ALA A 330 -9.77 -49.96 14.90
CA ALA A 330 -11.08 -50.29 15.45
C ALA A 330 -11.48 -51.73 15.12
N ALA A 331 -11.27 -52.20 13.88
CA ALA A 331 -11.53 -53.57 13.48
C ALA A 331 -10.63 -54.58 14.22
N VAL A 332 -9.34 -54.26 14.40
CA VAL A 332 -8.40 -55.07 15.19
C VAL A 332 -8.81 -55.10 16.65
N ARG A 333 -9.24 -53.97 17.25
CA ARG A 333 -9.78 -53.96 18.62
C ARG A 333 -11.03 -54.82 18.74
N GLN A 334 -11.93 -54.77 17.76
CA GLN A 334 -13.16 -55.55 17.73
C GLN A 334 -12.84 -57.05 17.63
N ALA A 335 -11.90 -57.44 16.77
CA ALA A 335 -11.39 -58.81 16.67
C ALA A 335 -10.65 -59.26 17.94
N GLN A 336 -9.93 -58.36 18.62
CA GLN A 336 -9.23 -58.64 19.86
C GLN A 336 -10.19 -58.83 21.03
N VAL A 337 -11.31 -58.08 21.07
CA VAL A 337 -12.41 -58.28 22.02
C VAL A 337 -13.12 -59.61 21.77
N GLU A 338 -13.38 -59.98 20.51
CA GLU A 338 -13.93 -61.31 20.17
C GLU A 338 -12.98 -62.45 20.54
N ALA A 339 -11.66 -62.27 20.38
CA ALA A 339 -10.65 -63.24 20.80
C ALA A 339 -10.55 -63.36 22.33
N TYR A 340 -10.70 -62.25 23.06
CA TYR A 340 -10.66 -62.23 24.53
C TYR A 340 -11.91 -62.89 25.15
N MET A 341 -13.06 -62.78 24.50
CA MET A 341 -14.31 -63.42 24.94
C MET A 341 -14.35 -64.94 24.71
N LYS A 342 -13.45 -65.50 23.86
CA LYS A 342 -13.33 -66.94 23.62
C LYS A 342 -12.44 -67.69 24.62
N ARG A 343 -11.75 -67.03 25.56
CA ARG A 343 -10.91 -67.70 26.57
C ARG A 343 -11.42 -67.46 28.00
N LYS A 344 -12.09 -68.47 28.57
CA LYS A 344 -12.44 -68.61 29.99
C LYS A 344 -11.22 -69.06 30.86
N PRO A 345 -11.28 -69.01 32.21
CA PRO A 345 -10.22 -68.36 33.01
C PRO A 345 -9.41 -69.26 33.98
N PHE A 346 -8.28 -68.69 34.48
CA PHE A 346 -7.40 -69.10 35.61
C PHE A 346 -6.55 -70.40 35.46
N PRO A 347 -5.46 -70.68 36.24
CA PRO A 347 -4.96 -70.02 37.46
C PRO A 347 -3.42 -69.82 37.65
N LYS A 348 -3.09 -68.98 38.66
CA LYS A 348 -1.96 -69.02 39.64
C LYS A 348 -0.52 -69.28 39.16
N ARG A 349 0.34 -68.26 39.29
CA ARG A 349 1.82 -68.36 39.26
C ARG A 349 2.35 -68.83 40.63
N GLN A 350 3.14 -69.90 40.61
CA GLN A 350 4.17 -70.23 41.60
C GLN A 350 5.50 -70.37 40.85
N GLY A 351 6.61 -69.98 41.49
CA GLY A 351 7.99 -70.33 41.14
C GLY A 351 8.67 -69.40 40.12
N THR A 352 9.57 -68.50 40.53
CA THR A 352 11.03 -68.73 40.68
C THR A 352 11.73 -69.19 39.40
N VAL A 353 12.42 -68.28 38.71
CA VAL A 353 13.82 -68.50 38.30
C VAL A 353 14.51 -67.14 38.29
N GLU A 354 15.57 -67.05 39.09
CA GLU A 354 16.56 -65.99 39.13
C GLU A 354 17.32 -65.84 37.81
N LEU A 355 18.23 -64.88 37.78
CA LEU A 355 19.29 -64.65 36.78
C LEU A 355 18.84 -63.97 35.49
N LYS A 356 18.83 -62.63 35.54
CA LYS A 356 19.64 -61.80 34.63
C LYS A 356 19.68 -60.33 35.10
N ASP A 357 20.39 -60.12 36.21
CA ASP A 357 21.10 -58.85 36.40
C ASP A 357 22.37 -58.89 35.55
N ALA A 358 22.32 -58.19 34.42
CA ALA A 358 23.46 -57.64 33.69
C ALA A 358 22.96 -56.33 33.07
N ILE A 359 23.02 -55.25 33.82
CA ILE A 359 24.12 -54.28 33.80
C ILE A 359 24.14 -53.45 32.51
N LEU A 360 23.72 -52.20 32.73
CA LEU A 360 24.28 -50.94 32.24
C LEU A 360 24.36 -50.64 30.73
N ARG A 361 23.74 -49.49 30.43
CA ARG A 361 24.20 -48.44 29.50
C ARG A 361 24.19 -48.80 28.03
N LEU A 362 23.11 -48.39 27.35
CA LEU A 362 23.14 -47.31 26.37
C LEU A 362 21.77 -46.65 26.30
#